data_AF-A0A1Y2CVN3-F1
#
_entry.id   AF-A0A1Y2CVN3-F1
#
_cell.length_a   1.000
_cell.length_b   1.000
_cell.length_c   1.000
_cell.angle_alpha   90.00
_cell.angle_beta   90.00
_cell.angle_gamma   90.00
#
_symmetry.space_group_name_H-M   'P 1'
#
loop_
_entity.id
_entity.type
_entity.pdbx_description
1 polymer ?
#
loop_
_entity_poly.entity_id
_entity_poly.type
_entity_poly.pdbx_seq_one_letter_code
_entity_poly.pdbx_strand_id
1 'polypeptide(L)'
;MIPCIVPHGCIIEYLLKDGRAQPCNEDLIHAAKNGYYSAVEALMKDPRINPSIQDNRALKLVRTNLRRHGSVGEPWCISWEKTALQLLTDPRVDPSVDSILLEAVINNIPSIVSAILKDLRVDPSANGNRAVTLVGLINSKTDEQNAHMFRILLSDARVNPSADRHAALYKMAVRGHCESIQTLLKDPRLIVSADEGGKILAGAAGKGNVNVVRMLLEDGRFPPTVQAVYDAKRGGHTEVLEVFSAHRKNKQ
;
A
#
# COMPACT_ATOMS: atom_id res chain seq x y z
N MET A 1 -14.49 7.81 42.92
CA MET A 1 -14.07 8.02 41.52
C MET A 1 -12.75 7.28 41.36
N ILE A 2 -12.76 6.09 40.76
CA ILE A 2 -11.54 5.31 40.58
C ILE A 2 -10.81 5.93 39.37
N PRO A 3 -9.53 6.31 39.48
CA PRO A 3 -8.85 7.08 38.44
C PRO A 3 -8.65 6.26 37.17
N CYS A 4 -8.82 6.91 36.02
CA CYS A 4 -8.42 6.41 34.70
C CYS A 4 -6.93 6.04 34.76
N ILE A 5 -6.57 4.83 34.33
CA ILE A 5 -5.21 4.33 34.49
C ILE A 5 -4.31 5.00 33.46
N VAL A 6 -3.24 5.65 33.89
CA VAL A 6 -2.15 6.08 33.00
C VAL A 6 -0.81 5.59 33.56
N PRO A 7 -0.42 4.32 33.30
CA PRO A 7 0.97 4.07 32.87
C PRO A 7 1.14 2.86 31.91
N HIS A 8 2.37 2.70 31.38
CA HIS A 8 2.89 1.64 30.49
C HIS A 8 2.04 0.37 30.34
N GLY A 9 1.83 -0.09 29.09
CA GLY A 9 0.92 -1.19 28.71
C GLY A 9 0.98 -2.47 29.56
N CYS A 10 2.12 -2.83 30.16
CA CYS A 10 2.25 -3.99 31.06
C CYS A 10 1.48 -3.81 32.39
N ILE A 11 1.40 -2.58 32.92
CA ILE A 11 0.68 -2.29 34.17
C ILE A 11 -0.82 -2.34 33.94
N ILE A 12 -1.30 -1.89 32.77
CA ILE A 12 -2.73 -1.96 32.40
C ILE A 12 -3.20 -3.42 32.38
N GLU A 13 -2.45 -4.32 31.74
CA GLU A 13 -2.81 -5.75 31.69
C GLU A 13 -2.95 -6.35 33.11
N TYR A 14 -2.02 -6.01 34.01
CA TYR A 14 -2.04 -6.48 35.39
C TYR A 14 -3.25 -5.93 36.17
N LEU A 15 -3.50 -4.62 36.08
CA LEU A 15 -4.60 -3.96 36.79
C LEU A 15 -5.99 -4.42 36.29
N LEU A 16 -6.10 -4.78 35.01
CA LEU A 16 -7.31 -5.37 34.46
C LEU A 16 -7.52 -6.81 34.95
N LYS A 17 -6.48 -7.64 34.98
CA LYS A 17 -6.56 -9.03 35.48
C LYS A 17 -6.89 -9.11 36.98
N ASP A 18 -6.39 -8.17 37.78
CA ASP A 18 -6.60 -8.11 39.23
C ASP A 18 -7.97 -7.48 39.61
N GLY A 19 -8.78 -7.05 38.64
CA GLY A 19 -10.13 -6.50 38.86
C GLY A 19 -10.16 -5.14 39.57
N ARG A 20 -9.00 -4.56 39.87
CA ARG A 20 -8.85 -3.28 40.60
C ARG A 20 -9.11 -2.05 39.75
N ALA A 21 -9.21 -2.21 38.44
CA ALA A 21 -9.53 -1.15 37.52
C ALA A 21 -10.70 -1.50 36.61
N GLN A 22 -11.53 -0.49 36.34
CA GLN A 22 -12.61 -0.59 35.39
C GLN A 22 -12.19 0.11 34.10
N PRO A 23 -11.97 -0.64 32.99
CA PRO A 23 -11.58 -0.04 31.74
C PRO A 23 -12.70 0.84 31.17
N CYS A 24 -12.30 1.96 30.57
CA CYS A 24 -13.17 2.84 29.82
C CYS A 24 -12.63 3.10 28.41
N ASN A 25 -13.46 3.68 27.55
CA ASN A 25 -13.09 3.93 26.15
C ASN A 25 -11.88 4.87 26.01
N GLU A 26 -11.66 5.79 26.97
CA GLU A 26 -10.49 6.68 26.96
C GLU A 26 -9.18 5.90 27.19
N ASP A 27 -9.21 4.81 27.97
CA ASP A 27 -8.04 3.92 28.14
C ASP A 27 -7.67 3.26 26.81
N LEU A 28 -8.67 2.84 26.01
CA LEU A 28 -8.45 2.27 24.67
C LEU A 28 -7.86 3.32 23.72
N ILE A 29 -8.42 4.54 23.70
CA ILE A 29 -7.91 5.64 22.87
C ILE A 29 -6.46 5.95 23.25
N HIS A 30 -6.15 6.00 24.54
CA HIS A 30 -4.80 6.26 25.03
C HIS A 30 -3.82 5.12 24.67
N ALA A 31 -4.21 3.86 24.87
CA ALA A 31 -3.39 2.72 24.50
C ALA A 31 -3.12 2.70 23.00
N ALA A 32 -4.14 2.94 22.18
CA ALA A 32 -4.02 2.98 20.72
C ALA A 32 -3.11 4.11 20.23
N LYS A 33 -3.25 5.31 20.82
CA LYS A 33 -2.39 6.47 20.52
C LYS A 33 -0.90 6.16 20.70
N ASN A 34 -0.56 5.41 21.75
CA ASN A 34 0.83 5.11 22.11
C ASN A 34 1.31 3.76 21.56
N GLY A 35 0.50 3.03 20.79
CA GLY A 35 0.86 1.74 20.22
C GLY A 35 0.97 0.61 21.26
N TYR A 36 0.32 0.74 22.41
CA TYR A 36 0.32 -0.28 23.47
C TYR A 36 -0.60 -1.45 23.11
N TYR A 37 -0.22 -2.22 22.09
CA TYR A 37 -1.04 -3.29 21.53
C TYR A 37 -1.43 -4.37 22.56
N SER A 38 -0.58 -4.71 23.53
CA SER A 38 -0.98 -5.64 24.61
C SER A 38 -2.11 -5.08 25.47
N ALA A 39 -2.10 -3.78 25.76
CA ALA A 39 -3.17 -3.12 26.49
C ALA A 39 -4.44 -3.02 25.64
N VAL A 40 -4.33 -2.69 24.35
CA VAL A 40 -5.48 -2.71 23.42
C VAL A 40 -6.11 -4.10 23.38
N GLU A 41 -5.30 -5.16 23.27
CA GLU A 41 -5.81 -6.53 23.30
C GLU A 41 -6.60 -6.85 24.58
N ALA A 42 -6.07 -6.46 25.74
CA ALA A 42 -6.72 -6.70 27.02
C ALA A 42 -8.02 -5.89 27.17
N LEU A 43 -8.00 -4.62 26.76
CA LEU A 43 -9.15 -3.72 26.83
C LEU A 43 -10.29 -4.18 25.90
N MET A 44 -9.96 -4.62 24.69
CA MET A 44 -10.94 -5.08 23.70
C MET A 44 -11.72 -6.33 24.12
N LYS A 45 -11.24 -7.07 25.14
CA LYS A 45 -11.94 -8.22 25.72
C LYS A 45 -13.08 -7.81 26.67
N ASP A 46 -13.08 -6.57 27.17
CA ASP A 46 -14.14 -6.08 28.06
C ASP A 46 -15.35 -5.60 27.24
N PRO A 47 -16.57 -6.11 27.49
CA PRO A 47 -17.76 -5.78 26.71
C PRO A 47 -18.19 -4.30 26.82
N ARG A 48 -17.71 -3.57 27.85
CA ARG A 48 -17.99 -2.14 28.02
C ARG A 48 -17.19 -1.27 27.04
N ILE A 49 -16.14 -1.83 26.46
CA ILE A 49 -15.28 -1.13 25.52
C ILE A 49 -15.92 -1.13 24.13
N ASN A 50 -16.08 0.08 23.60
CA ASN A 50 -16.54 0.33 22.25
C ASN A 50 -15.40 0.95 21.42
N PRO A 51 -14.74 0.18 20.55
CA PRO A 51 -13.62 0.67 19.75
C PRO A 51 -14.03 1.65 18.64
N SER A 52 -15.31 1.76 18.33
CA SER A 52 -15.82 2.71 17.33
C SER A 52 -16.24 4.06 17.91
N ILE A 53 -16.03 4.28 19.21
CA ILE A 53 -16.36 5.54 19.88
C ILE A 53 -15.69 6.74 19.18
N GLN A 54 -16.38 7.89 19.22
CA GLN A 54 -15.90 9.16 18.65
C GLN A 54 -15.44 9.00 17.18
N ASP A 55 -16.22 8.23 16.40
CA ASP A 55 -15.95 7.96 14.99
C ASP A 55 -14.56 7.31 14.80
N ASN A 56 -14.39 6.12 15.40
CA ASN A 56 -13.16 5.31 15.35
C ASN A 56 -11.91 6.05 15.81
N ARG A 57 -12.00 6.86 16.88
CA ARG A 57 -10.90 7.72 17.35
C ARG A 57 -9.60 6.97 17.61
N ALA A 58 -9.68 5.76 18.16
CA ALA A 58 -8.52 4.90 18.40
C ALA A 58 -7.80 4.57 17.07
N LEU A 59 -8.54 4.10 16.05
CA LEU A 59 -7.98 3.78 14.74
C LEU A 59 -7.38 5.01 14.05
N LYS A 60 -8.03 6.17 14.16
CA LYS A 60 -7.53 7.46 13.64
C LYS A 60 -6.18 7.87 14.19
N LEU A 61 -5.98 7.66 15.49
CA LEU A 61 -4.70 7.94 16.15
C LEU A 61 -3.63 6.95 15.71
N VAL A 62 -3.96 5.66 15.56
CA VAL A 62 -3.04 4.66 15.02
C VAL A 62 -2.59 5.05 13.61
N ARG A 63 -3.52 5.38 12.70
CA ARG A 63 -3.19 5.87 11.35
C ARG A 63 -2.29 7.11 11.38
N THR A 64 -2.61 8.09 12.23
CA THR A 64 -1.81 9.33 12.35
C THR A 64 -0.37 9.04 12.78
N ASN A 65 -0.16 8.06 13.67
CA ASN A 65 1.17 7.65 14.08
C ASN A 65 1.90 6.82 13.01
N LEU A 66 1.20 5.93 12.30
CA LEU A 66 1.75 5.23 11.13
C LEU A 66 2.30 6.25 10.12
N ARG A 67 1.58 7.35 9.86
CA ARG A 67 2.06 8.44 9.00
C ARG A 67 3.32 9.14 9.51
N ARG A 68 3.41 9.36 10.82
CA ARG A 68 4.49 10.14 11.44
C ARG A 68 5.79 9.33 11.62
N HIS A 69 5.67 8.02 11.80
CA HIS A 69 6.77 7.15 12.21
C HIS A 69 6.97 5.92 11.30
N GLY A 70 6.30 5.88 10.14
CA GLY A 70 6.08 4.68 9.32
C GLY A 70 7.25 4.15 8.49
N SER A 71 8.49 4.32 8.93
CA SER A 71 9.57 3.49 8.38
C SER A 71 9.35 2.04 8.82
N VAL A 72 9.04 1.15 7.86
CA VAL A 72 8.81 -0.29 8.11
C VAL A 72 10.01 -0.91 8.78
N GLY A 73 9.77 -1.72 9.81
CA GLY A 73 10.83 -2.43 10.54
C GLY A 73 11.43 -1.65 11.71
N GLU A 74 11.11 -0.36 11.86
CA GLU A 74 11.41 0.36 13.10
C GLU A 74 10.53 -0.16 14.25
N PRO A 75 11.08 -0.33 15.48
CA PRO A 75 10.34 -0.87 16.63
C PRO A 75 9.00 -0.17 16.91
N TRP A 76 8.93 1.12 16.62
CA TRP A 76 7.74 1.95 16.81
C TRP A 76 6.63 1.59 15.82
N CYS A 77 6.95 1.38 14.53
CA CYS A 77 5.97 1.04 13.49
C CYS A 77 5.26 -0.30 13.79
N ILE A 78 6.02 -1.30 14.28
CA ILE A 78 5.49 -2.62 14.67
C ILE A 78 4.38 -2.50 15.73
N SER A 79 4.54 -1.56 16.66
CA SER A 79 3.60 -1.38 17.77
C SER A 79 2.25 -0.87 17.28
N TRP A 80 2.23 0.11 16.37
CA TRP A 80 0.99 0.61 15.77
C TRP A 80 0.40 -0.35 14.73
N GLU A 81 1.21 -1.12 14.02
CA GLU A 81 0.71 -2.18 13.14
C GLU A 81 -0.12 -3.21 13.92
N LYS A 82 0.44 -3.76 15.02
CA LYS A 82 -0.29 -4.70 15.87
C LYS A 82 -1.56 -4.09 16.46
N THR A 83 -1.47 -2.84 16.90
CA THR A 83 -2.62 -2.09 17.42
C THR A 83 -3.72 -1.96 16.37
N ALA A 84 -3.37 -1.59 15.12
CA ALA A 84 -4.33 -1.49 14.02
C ALA A 84 -5.01 -2.84 13.78
N LEU A 85 -4.22 -3.92 13.65
CA LEU A 85 -4.75 -5.26 13.38
C LEU A 85 -5.72 -5.73 14.47
N GLN A 86 -5.44 -5.44 15.75
CA GLN A 86 -6.34 -5.77 16.85
C GLN A 86 -7.66 -4.99 16.78
N LEU A 87 -7.59 -3.68 16.55
CA LEU A 87 -8.79 -2.85 16.41
C LEU A 87 -9.66 -3.31 15.24
N LEU A 88 -9.04 -3.69 14.12
CA LEU A 88 -9.72 -4.18 12.92
C LEU A 88 -10.37 -5.57 13.10
N THR A 89 -10.16 -6.27 14.22
CA THR A 89 -10.88 -7.53 14.49
C THR A 89 -12.30 -7.32 14.99
N ASP A 90 -12.62 -6.13 15.52
CA ASP A 90 -13.95 -5.83 16.02
C ASP A 90 -14.85 -5.27 14.90
N PRO A 91 -15.98 -5.92 14.58
CA PRO A 91 -16.84 -5.52 13.47
C PRO A 91 -17.46 -4.12 13.65
N ARG A 92 -17.50 -3.58 14.88
CA ARG A 92 -17.98 -2.22 15.15
C ARG A 92 -17.03 -1.16 14.59
N VAL A 93 -15.74 -1.46 14.47
CA VAL A 93 -14.75 -0.56 13.87
C VAL A 93 -14.95 -0.55 12.37
N ASP A 94 -15.20 0.62 11.79
CA ASP A 94 -15.35 0.81 10.34
C ASP A 94 -14.03 1.29 9.71
N PRO A 95 -13.30 0.45 8.96
CA PRO A 95 -12.05 0.87 8.31
C PRO A 95 -12.24 1.83 7.12
N SER A 96 -13.47 2.04 6.63
CA SER A 96 -13.73 2.86 5.44
C SER A 96 -13.62 4.37 5.68
N VAL A 97 -13.88 4.82 6.92
CA VAL A 97 -14.07 6.26 7.24
C VAL A 97 -12.78 7.08 7.40
N ASP A 98 -11.61 6.44 7.46
CA ASP A 98 -10.36 7.13 7.86
C ASP A 98 -9.20 7.00 6.86
N SER A 99 -9.42 6.52 5.63
CA SER A 99 -8.35 6.38 4.62
C SER A 99 -7.12 5.58 5.12
N ILE A 100 -7.27 4.74 6.15
CA ILE A 100 -6.18 3.94 6.72
C ILE A 100 -5.59 2.97 5.67
N LEU A 101 -6.40 2.55 4.69
CA LEU A 101 -5.93 1.81 3.52
C LEU A 101 -4.79 2.53 2.80
N LEU A 102 -4.95 3.83 2.49
CA LEU A 102 -3.93 4.60 1.78
C LEU A 102 -2.66 4.77 2.62
N GLU A 103 -2.81 4.98 3.92
CA GLU A 103 -1.67 5.10 4.83
C GLU A 103 -0.90 3.78 4.92
N ALA A 104 -1.60 2.64 5.03
CA ALA A 104 -0.97 1.32 5.04
C ALA A 104 -0.25 1.03 3.72
N VAL A 105 -0.80 1.46 2.58
CA VAL A 105 -0.13 1.36 1.27
C VAL A 105 1.13 2.22 1.23
N ILE A 106 1.04 3.50 1.62
CA ILE A 106 2.18 4.44 1.66
C ILE A 106 3.31 3.85 2.50
N ASN A 107 3.00 3.30 3.65
CA ASN A 107 3.99 2.73 4.56
C ASN A 107 4.35 1.26 4.28
N ASN A 108 3.80 0.57 3.28
CA ASN A 108 4.02 -0.88 3.06
C ASN A 108 3.69 -1.72 4.27
N ILE A 109 2.43 -1.72 4.64
CA ILE A 109 1.96 -2.59 5.71
C ILE A 109 0.99 -3.61 5.09
N PRO A 110 1.50 -4.64 4.38
CA PRO A 110 0.72 -5.72 3.76
C PRO A 110 -0.35 -6.33 4.67
N SER A 111 -0.02 -6.50 5.95
CA SER A 111 -0.89 -7.09 6.97
C SER A 111 -2.16 -6.26 7.17
N ILE A 112 -2.03 -4.94 7.36
CA ILE A 112 -3.15 -4.01 7.51
C ILE A 112 -3.95 -3.95 6.21
N VAL A 113 -3.29 -3.83 5.04
CA VAL A 113 -3.99 -3.80 3.74
C VAL A 113 -4.82 -5.08 3.57
N SER A 114 -4.24 -6.25 3.83
CA SER A 114 -4.93 -7.53 3.74
C SER A 114 -6.10 -7.65 4.72
N ALA A 115 -5.98 -7.11 5.94
CA ALA A 115 -7.06 -7.09 6.91
C ALA A 115 -8.21 -6.18 6.45
N ILE A 116 -7.90 -4.99 5.96
CA ILE A 116 -8.86 -4.00 5.49
C ILE A 116 -9.61 -4.50 4.25
N LEU A 117 -8.94 -5.13 3.28
CA LEU A 117 -9.58 -5.61 2.05
C LEU A 117 -10.60 -6.73 2.30
N LYS A 118 -10.49 -7.45 3.42
CA LYS A 118 -11.50 -8.45 3.83
C LYS A 118 -12.79 -7.82 4.32
N ASP A 119 -12.76 -6.54 4.70
CA ASP A 119 -13.95 -5.82 5.15
C ASP A 119 -14.71 -5.26 3.95
N LEU A 120 -15.93 -5.77 3.73
CA LEU A 120 -16.76 -5.41 2.58
C LEU A 120 -17.20 -3.94 2.59
N ARG A 121 -17.14 -3.25 3.74
CA ARG A 121 -17.46 -1.82 3.84
C ARG A 121 -16.41 -0.95 3.16
N VAL A 122 -15.20 -1.46 2.98
CA VAL A 122 -14.11 -0.72 2.33
C VAL A 122 -14.26 -0.87 0.83
N ASP A 123 -14.33 0.25 0.12
CA ASP A 123 -14.15 0.32 -1.33
C ASP A 123 -12.67 0.58 -1.66
N PRO A 124 -11.90 -0.43 -2.11
CA PRO A 124 -10.49 -0.23 -2.46
C PRO A 124 -10.30 0.53 -3.79
N SER A 125 -11.37 0.71 -4.57
CA SER A 125 -11.38 1.51 -5.80
C SER A 125 -11.64 3.00 -5.55
N ALA A 126 -11.91 3.38 -4.30
CA ALA A 126 -12.17 4.75 -3.90
C ALA A 126 -11.05 5.72 -4.35
N ASN A 127 -11.43 6.97 -4.61
CA ASN A 127 -10.54 8.01 -5.13
C ASN A 127 -9.85 7.61 -6.46
N GLY A 128 -10.53 6.85 -7.31
CA GLY A 128 -10.01 6.43 -8.61
C GLY A 128 -8.88 5.40 -8.50
N ASN A 129 -8.99 4.44 -7.58
CA ASN A 129 -7.98 3.43 -7.25
C ASN A 129 -6.64 4.04 -6.80
N ARG A 130 -6.70 5.12 -6.04
CA ARG A 130 -5.51 5.85 -5.56
C ARG A 130 -4.49 4.94 -4.86
N ALA A 131 -4.95 3.88 -4.18
CA ALA A 131 -4.10 2.87 -3.57
C ALA A 131 -3.11 2.26 -4.58
N VAL A 132 -3.58 1.86 -5.77
CA VAL A 132 -2.76 1.29 -6.84
C VAL A 132 -1.73 2.30 -7.35
N THR A 133 -2.16 3.55 -7.61
CA THR A 133 -1.26 4.61 -8.08
C THR A 133 -0.17 4.93 -7.07
N LEU A 134 -0.48 4.92 -5.76
CA LEU A 134 0.50 5.20 -4.71
C LEU A 134 1.63 4.17 -4.65
N VAL A 135 1.37 2.87 -4.88
CA VAL A 135 2.42 1.84 -4.86
C VAL A 135 3.55 2.19 -5.85
N GLY A 136 3.21 2.67 -7.05
CA GLY A 136 4.20 3.08 -8.07
C GLY A 136 4.94 4.39 -7.78
N LEU A 137 4.52 5.15 -6.77
CA LEU A 137 5.10 6.46 -6.41
C LEU A 137 6.06 6.42 -5.24
N ILE A 138 6.01 5.38 -4.40
CA ILE A 138 6.75 5.35 -3.13
C ILE A 138 8.23 5.03 -3.39
N ASN A 139 9.10 5.98 -3.06
CA ASN A 139 10.56 5.90 -3.26
C ASN A 139 11.28 5.01 -2.22
N SER A 140 10.63 4.69 -1.10
CA SER A 140 11.30 4.22 0.11
C SER A 140 11.40 2.70 0.25
N LYS A 141 11.13 1.93 -0.81
CA LYS A 141 10.95 0.47 -0.72
C LYS A 141 11.62 -0.25 -1.88
N THR A 142 11.98 -1.52 -1.64
CA THR A 142 12.47 -2.39 -2.71
C THR A 142 11.36 -2.66 -3.73
N ASP A 143 11.72 -2.99 -4.96
CA ASP A 143 10.72 -3.27 -5.97
C ASP A 143 9.89 -4.53 -5.63
N GLU A 144 10.51 -5.55 -5.04
CA GLU A 144 9.83 -6.75 -4.56
C GLU A 144 8.73 -6.43 -3.52
N GLN A 145 9.00 -5.49 -2.62
CA GLN A 145 8.06 -5.00 -1.63
C GLN A 145 6.85 -4.30 -2.26
N ASN A 146 7.08 -3.51 -3.30
CA ASN A 146 6.01 -2.87 -4.07
C ASN A 146 5.21 -3.92 -4.87
N ALA A 147 5.89 -4.88 -5.49
CA ALA A 147 5.27 -5.99 -6.21
C ALA A 147 4.38 -6.83 -5.28
N HIS A 148 4.83 -7.07 -4.04
CA HIS A 148 4.02 -7.73 -3.02
C HIS A 148 2.75 -6.95 -2.68
N MET A 149 2.86 -5.63 -2.53
CA MET A 149 1.69 -4.77 -2.29
C MET A 149 0.71 -4.77 -3.48
N PHE A 150 1.21 -4.74 -4.71
CA PHE A 150 0.36 -4.92 -5.90
C PHE A 150 -0.38 -6.25 -5.87
N ARG A 151 0.30 -7.36 -5.55
CA ARG A 151 -0.35 -8.68 -5.46
C ARG A 151 -1.52 -8.67 -4.46
N ILE A 152 -1.37 -7.99 -3.32
CA ILE A 152 -2.43 -7.89 -2.32
C ILE A 152 -3.59 -7.03 -2.84
N LEU A 153 -3.32 -5.82 -3.34
CA LEU A 153 -4.37 -4.93 -3.84
C LEU A 153 -5.14 -5.56 -5.01
N LEU A 154 -4.43 -6.17 -5.96
CA LEU A 154 -5.02 -6.80 -7.14
C LEU A 154 -5.76 -8.10 -6.83
N SER A 155 -5.52 -8.71 -5.66
CA SER A 155 -6.33 -9.87 -5.23
C SER A 155 -7.79 -9.50 -4.98
N ASP A 156 -8.10 -8.22 -4.74
CA ASP A 156 -9.46 -7.72 -4.71
C ASP A 156 -9.95 -7.39 -6.12
N ALA A 157 -11.03 -8.06 -6.54
CA ALA A 157 -11.59 -7.92 -7.88
C ALA A 157 -12.05 -6.49 -8.21
N ARG A 158 -12.36 -5.68 -7.18
CA ARG A 158 -12.83 -4.29 -7.32
C ARG A 158 -11.71 -3.33 -7.69
N VAL A 159 -10.45 -3.71 -7.48
CA VAL A 159 -9.29 -2.88 -7.83
C VAL A 159 -9.02 -2.97 -9.33
N ASN A 160 -8.96 -1.82 -9.99
CA ASN A 160 -8.68 -1.72 -11.42
C ASN A 160 -7.18 -1.50 -11.68
N PRO A 161 -6.44 -2.45 -12.29
CA PRO A 161 -5.02 -2.28 -12.63
C PRO A 161 -4.75 -1.22 -13.70
N SER A 162 -5.78 -0.81 -14.46
CA SER A 162 -5.70 0.18 -15.54
C SER A 162 -6.10 1.59 -15.08
N ALA A 163 -6.28 1.80 -13.77
CA ALA A 163 -6.73 3.07 -13.24
C ALA A 163 -5.77 4.24 -13.51
N ASP A 164 -6.34 5.46 -13.49
CA ASP A 164 -5.59 6.71 -13.68
C ASP A 164 -4.68 6.73 -14.91
N ARG A 165 -5.19 6.21 -16.05
CA ARG A 165 -4.45 6.10 -17.31
C ARG A 165 -3.10 5.38 -17.13
N HIS A 166 -3.12 4.30 -16.36
CA HIS A 166 -1.95 3.47 -16.06
C HIS A 166 -0.82 4.23 -15.37
N ALA A 167 -1.15 5.27 -14.59
CA ALA A 167 -0.15 6.10 -13.89
C ALA A 167 0.82 5.24 -13.06
N ALA A 168 0.32 4.22 -12.36
CA ALA A 168 1.16 3.26 -11.64
C ALA A 168 2.21 2.61 -12.55
N LEU A 169 1.77 2.00 -13.65
CA LEU A 169 2.62 1.31 -14.62
C LEU A 169 3.63 2.27 -15.27
N TYR A 170 3.19 3.46 -15.67
CA TYR A 170 4.07 4.49 -16.22
C TYR A 170 5.18 4.89 -15.24
N LYS A 171 4.84 5.15 -13.97
CA LYS A 171 5.82 5.55 -12.96
C LYS A 171 6.83 4.44 -12.67
N MET A 172 6.37 3.20 -12.59
CA MET A 172 7.26 2.04 -12.45
C MET A 172 8.18 1.89 -13.65
N ALA A 173 7.66 2.10 -14.86
CA ALA A 173 8.44 2.02 -16.09
C ALA A 173 9.55 3.06 -16.14
N VAL A 174 9.27 4.30 -15.70
CA VAL A 174 10.24 5.40 -15.57
C VAL A 174 11.27 5.14 -14.47
N ARG A 175 10.91 4.39 -13.42
CA ARG A 175 11.78 4.09 -12.27
C ARG A 175 12.57 2.78 -12.38
N GLY A 176 12.26 1.93 -13.35
CA GLY A 176 12.94 0.65 -13.55
C GLY A 176 12.41 -0.48 -12.67
N HIS A 177 11.19 -0.38 -12.15
CA HIS A 177 10.57 -1.33 -11.22
C HIS A 177 10.05 -2.58 -11.95
N CYS A 178 10.96 -3.50 -12.27
CA CYS A 178 10.70 -4.71 -13.07
C CYS A 178 9.72 -5.69 -12.43
N GLU A 179 9.90 -6.07 -11.16
CA GLU A 179 9.07 -7.03 -10.43
C GLU A 179 7.63 -6.53 -10.29
N SER A 180 7.46 -5.23 -10.01
CA SER A 180 6.13 -4.63 -9.90
C SER A 180 5.43 -4.53 -11.26
N ILE A 181 6.17 -4.21 -12.34
CA ILE A 181 5.63 -4.24 -13.70
C ILE A 181 5.18 -5.65 -14.05
N GLN A 182 6.02 -6.66 -13.82
CA GLN A 182 5.69 -8.05 -14.11
C GLN A 182 4.42 -8.50 -13.37
N THR A 183 4.20 -7.99 -12.16
CA THR A 183 2.97 -8.26 -11.38
C THR A 183 1.73 -7.69 -12.08
N LEU A 184 1.78 -6.44 -12.55
CA LEU A 184 0.65 -5.85 -13.29
C LEU A 184 0.43 -6.51 -14.66
N LEU A 185 1.51 -6.84 -15.38
CA LEU A 185 1.41 -7.45 -16.71
C LEU A 185 0.70 -8.82 -16.66
N LYS A 186 0.87 -9.57 -15.58
CA LYS A 186 0.19 -10.86 -15.35
C LYS A 186 -1.30 -10.72 -15.03
N ASP A 187 -1.78 -9.53 -14.67
CA ASP A 187 -3.21 -9.33 -14.41
C ASP A 187 -3.99 -9.25 -15.73
N PRO A 188 -4.93 -10.18 -16.00
CA PRO A 188 -5.67 -10.20 -17.25
C PRO A 188 -6.62 -9.00 -17.41
N ARG A 189 -6.92 -8.27 -16.33
CA ARG A 189 -7.74 -7.05 -16.34
C ARG A 189 -6.95 -5.81 -16.76
N LEU A 190 -5.62 -5.93 -16.94
CA LEU A 190 -4.80 -4.85 -17.46
C LEU A 190 -5.05 -4.68 -18.96
N ILE A 191 -5.82 -3.64 -19.31
CA ILE A 191 -6.16 -3.28 -20.68
C ILE A 191 -5.36 -2.03 -21.03
N VAL A 192 -4.48 -2.12 -22.03
CA VAL A 192 -3.61 -1.02 -22.46
C VAL A 192 -3.80 -0.81 -23.95
N SER A 193 -4.09 0.43 -24.37
CA SER A 193 -4.14 0.77 -25.79
C SER A 193 -2.74 0.94 -26.38
N ALA A 194 -2.60 0.83 -27.71
CA ALA A 194 -1.30 0.99 -28.37
C ALA A 194 -0.65 2.38 -28.11
N ASP A 195 -1.46 3.44 -28.03
CA ASP A 195 -0.98 4.80 -27.74
C ASP A 195 -0.48 4.92 -26.28
N GLU A 196 -1.23 4.40 -25.31
CA GLU A 196 -0.82 4.38 -23.90
C GLU A 196 0.40 3.50 -23.68
N GLY A 197 0.42 2.31 -24.29
CA GLY A 197 1.54 1.38 -24.23
C GLY A 197 2.81 1.99 -24.83
N GLY A 198 2.68 2.70 -25.96
CA GLY A 198 3.77 3.45 -26.57
C GLY A 198 4.32 4.57 -25.68
N LYS A 199 3.46 5.27 -24.93
CA LYS A 199 3.86 6.31 -23.96
C LYS A 199 4.60 5.72 -22.75
N ILE A 200 4.14 4.60 -22.22
CA ILE A 200 4.78 3.88 -21.10
C ILE A 200 6.17 3.40 -21.53
N LEU A 201 6.28 2.80 -22.72
CA LEU A 201 7.54 2.36 -23.27
C LEU A 201 8.50 3.54 -23.51
N ALA A 202 8.01 4.67 -24.03
CA ALA A 202 8.81 5.87 -24.21
C ALA A 202 9.36 6.41 -22.87
N GLY A 203 8.55 6.39 -21.82
CA GLY A 203 8.99 6.76 -20.46
C GLY A 203 10.14 5.90 -19.94
N ALA A 204 10.06 4.57 -20.11
CA ALA A 204 11.16 3.65 -19.76
C ALA A 204 12.41 3.89 -20.61
N ALA A 205 12.22 4.08 -21.92
CA ALA A 205 13.28 4.28 -22.89
C ALA A 205 14.06 5.58 -22.63
N GLY A 206 13.36 6.69 -22.38
CA GLY A 206 13.95 7.98 -22.03
C GLY A 206 14.63 8.03 -20.66
N LYS A 207 14.47 6.98 -19.84
CA LYS A 207 15.20 6.79 -18.58
C LYS A 207 16.29 5.73 -18.66
N GLY A 208 16.43 5.07 -19.80
CA GLY A 208 17.44 4.03 -19.99
C GLY A 208 17.14 2.74 -19.25
N ASN A 209 15.88 2.48 -18.88
CA ASN A 209 15.50 1.27 -18.14
C ASN A 209 15.42 0.07 -19.10
N VAL A 210 16.57 -0.45 -19.51
CA VAL A 210 16.71 -1.51 -20.53
C VAL A 210 15.87 -2.74 -20.20
N ASN A 211 15.91 -3.22 -18.95
CA ASN A 211 15.16 -4.40 -18.51
C ASN A 211 13.65 -4.20 -18.64
N VAL A 212 13.15 -3.01 -18.30
CA VAL A 212 11.75 -2.63 -18.48
C VAL A 212 11.39 -2.58 -19.96
N VAL A 213 12.23 -1.94 -20.79
CA VAL A 213 11.99 -1.85 -22.24
C VAL A 213 11.88 -3.26 -22.84
N ARG A 214 12.79 -4.17 -22.49
CA ARG A 214 12.75 -5.55 -22.95
C ARG A 214 11.46 -6.24 -22.53
N MET A 215 11.11 -6.16 -21.24
CA MET A 215 9.91 -6.78 -20.68
C MET A 215 8.63 -6.28 -21.35
N LEU A 216 8.49 -4.96 -21.55
CA LEU A 216 7.32 -4.37 -22.20
C LEU A 216 7.21 -4.77 -23.67
N LEU A 217 8.33 -4.87 -24.39
CA LEU A 217 8.35 -5.31 -25.79
C LEU A 217 7.98 -6.80 -25.95
N GLU A 218 8.45 -7.65 -25.02
CA GLU A 218 8.14 -9.08 -24.98
C GLU A 218 6.65 -9.34 -24.71
N ASP A 219 6.03 -8.53 -23.86
CA ASP A 219 4.60 -8.62 -23.56
C ASP A 219 3.71 -8.28 -24.76
N GLY A 220 4.23 -7.53 -25.74
CA GLY A 220 3.57 -7.28 -27.02
C GLY A 220 2.48 -6.20 -27.01
N ARG A 221 1.92 -5.85 -25.84
CA ARG A 221 0.95 -4.74 -25.69
C ARG A 221 1.58 -3.34 -25.82
N PHE A 222 2.90 -3.24 -25.78
CA PHE A 222 3.64 -1.97 -25.74
C PHE A 222 4.49 -1.79 -27.00
N PRO A 223 3.92 -1.24 -28.10
CA PRO A 223 4.65 -1.10 -29.35
C PRO A 223 5.74 -0.02 -29.27
N PRO A 224 6.91 -0.22 -29.91
CA PRO A 224 7.89 0.85 -30.13
C PRO A 224 7.26 2.04 -30.87
N THR A 225 7.58 3.25 -30.43
CA THR A 225 7.16 4.49 -31.09
C THR A 225 8.37 5.33 -31.52
N VAL A 226 8.16 6.24 -32.47
CA VAL A 226 9.18 7.24 -32.84
C VAL A 226 9.61 8.04 -31.61
N GLN A 227 8.66 8.38 -30.72
CA GLN A 227 8.93 9.08 -29.47
C GLN A 227 9.85 8.27 -28.55
N ALA A 228 9.60 6.97 -28.38
CA ALA A 228 10.44 6.11 -27.53
C ALA A 228 11.89 6.04 -28.02
N VAL A 229 12.09 5.91 -29.33
CA VAL A 229 13.43 5.90 -29.94
C VAL A 229 14.10 7.27 -29.79
N TYR A 230 13.35 8.35 -30.02
CA TYR A 230 13.84 9.71 -29.85
C TYR A 230 14.29 9.98 -28.41
N ASP A 231 13.47 9.61 -27.41
CA ASP A 231 13.77 9.82 -26.00
C ASP A 231 14.99 9.00 -25.54
N ALA A 232 15.11 7.74 -25.96
CA ALA A 232 16.30 6.93 -25.71
C ALA A 232 17.56 7.57 -26.31
N LYS A 233 17.48 8.07 -27.55
CA LYS A 233 18.61 8.76 -28.21
C LYS A 233 18.97 10.06 -27.51
N ARG A 234 17.98 10.86 -27.11
CA ARG A 234 18.18 12.13 -26.38
C ARG A 234 18.84 11.89 -25.02
N GLY A 235 18.51 10.77 -24.37
CA GLY A 235 19.13 10.33 -23.11
C GLY A 235 20.48 9.62 -23.26
N GLY A 236 20.95 9.37 -24.49
CA GLY A 236 22.19 8.64 -24.75
C GLY A 236 22.12 7.14 -24.39
N HIS A 237 20.92 6.57 -24.30
CA HIS A 237 20.69 5.19 -23.87
C HIS A 237 20.90 4.20 -25.03
N THR A 238 22.16 3.95 -25.39
CA THR A 238 22.54 3.11 -26.54
C THR A 238 22.02 1.69 -26.44
N GLU A 239 22.06 1.06 -25.27
CA GLU A 239 21.56 -0.31 -25.06
C GLU A 239 20.04 -0.42 -25.31
N VAL A 240 19.27 0.61 -24.97
CA VAL A 240 17.83 0.68 -25.31
C VAL A 240 17.63 0.72 -26.84
N LEU A 241 18.47 1.48 -27.56
CA LEU A 241 18.40 1.55 -29.02
C LEU A 241 18.78 0.22 -29.68
N GLU A 242 19.72 -0.52 -29.11
CA GLU A 242 20.07 -1.89 -29.53
C GLU A 242 18.89 -2.83 -29.33
N VAL A 243 18.20 -2.77 -28.18
CA VAL A 243 16.97 -3.55 -27.92
C VAL A 243 15.89 -3.23 -28.95
N PHE A 244 15.63 -1.96 -29.27
CA PHE A 244 14.67 -1.59 -30.31
C PHE A 244 15.08 -2.10 -31.70
N SER A 245 16.36 -2.02 -32.03
CA SER A 245 16.89 -2.49 -33.32
C SER A 245 16.75 -4.01 -33.46
N ALA A 246 17.04 -4.76 -32.40
CA ALA A 246 16.86 -6.21 -32.35
C ALA A 246 15.38 -6.60 -32.48
N HIS A 247 14.49 -5.94 -31.73
CA HIS A 247 13.05 -6.20 -31.81
C HIS A 247 12.48 -5.95 -33.22
N ARG A 248 12.97 -4.92 -33.92
CA ARG A 248 12.57 -4.63 -35.31
C ARG A 248 12.98 -5.75 -36.28
N LYS A 249 14.20 -6.29 -36.14
CA LYS A 249 14.71 -7.38 -36.99
C LYS A 249 13.91 -8.67 -36.81
N ASN A 250 13.44 -8.96 -35.60
CA ASN A 250 12.68 -10.19 -35.30
C ASN A 250 11.23 -10.17 -35.83
N LYS A 251 10.70 -9.02 -36.28
CA LYS A 251 9.34 -8.85 -36.81
C LYS A 251 9.28 -8.73 -38.34
N GLN A 252 10.44 -8.74 -39.02
CA GLN A 252 10.57 -8.76 -40.48
C GLN A 252 10.82 -10.19 -40.95
#